data_AF-A0A379DGE9-F1
#
_entry.id   AF-A0A379DGE9-F1
#
_cell.length_a   1.000
_cell.length_b   1.000
_cell.length_c   1.000
_cell.angle_alpha   90.00
_cell.angle_beta   90.00
_cell.angle_gamma   90.00
#
_symmetry.space_group_name_H-M   'P 1'
#
loop_
_entity.id
_entity.type
_entity.pdbx_description
1 polymer ?
#
loop_
_entity_poly.entity_id
_entity_poly.type
_entity_poly.pdbx_seq_one_letter_code
_entity_poly.pdbx_strand_id
1 'polypeptide(L)'
;MEDKTIFGEHNFKATHLDMGRILPFFPWKELFEKRHFELPYPAVIHTDDEAETLYRSVVDMLVGLMTDNTVDIDVDLTFEGNPEDTASARGTLIINVDFKEKPDRECEKSNITPEELANYLRLAALDWVMNEENYGSILKAEPKAANRWLITTVTSR
;
A
#
# COMPACT_ATOMS: atom_id res chain seq x y z
N MET A 1 -22.80 23.56 5.28
CA MET A 1 -22.81 22.44 6.25
C MET A 1 -21.88 21.42 5.64
N GLU A 2 -20.63 21.36 6.10
CA GLU A 2 -19.69 20.34 5.62
C GLU A 2 -20.07 19.03 6.28
N ASP A 3 -20.49 18.05 5.48
CA ASP A 3 -20.60 16.66 5.93
C ASP A 3 -19.19 16.20 6.30
N LYS A 4 -18.92 16.08 7.60
CA LYS A 4 -17.73 15.40 8.07
C LYS A 4 -18.06 13.92 8.07
N THR A 5 -17.68 13.21 7.01
CA THR A 5 -17.62 11.75 7.03
C THR A 5 -16.69 11.34 8.16
N ILE A 6 -17.16 10.49 9.06
CA ILE A 6 -16.38 9.97 10.20
C ILE A 6 -15.91 8.57 9.86
N PHE A 7 -14.66 8.26 10.21
CA PHE A 7 -14.15 6.89 10.11
C PHE A 7 -15.04 5.90 10.87
N GLY A 8 -15.39 4.78 10.25
CA GLY A 8 -16.29 3.77 10.82
C GLY A 8 -17.75 3.91 10.41
N GLU A 9 -18.11 4.92 9.61
CA GLU A 9 -19.50 5.14 9.17
C GLU A 9 -19.94 4.25 8.00
N HIS A 10 -19.00 3.80 7.17
CA HIS A 10 -19.33 3.01 5.98
C HIS A 10 -18.24 2.00 5.65
N ASN A 11 -18.60 0.81 5.20
CA ASN A 11 -17.62 -0.14 4.66
C ASN A 11 -17.10 0.38 3.31
N PHE A 12 -15.81 0.16 3.05
CA PHE A 12 -15.17 0.56 1.80
C PHE A 12 -14.77 -0.69 1.01
N LYS A 13 -15.13 -0.71 -0.28
CA LYS A 13 -14.76 -1.80 -1.18
C LYS A 13 -14.35 -1.23 -2.54
N ALA A 14 -13.14 -1.60 -2.98
CA ALA A 14 -12.65 -1.31 -4.31
C ALA A 14 -12.17 -2.61 -4.95
N THR A 15 -12.87 -3.05 -6.00
CA THR A 15 -12.48 -4.20 -6.81
C THR A 15 -11.78 -3.72 -8.07
N HIS A 16 -10.76 -4.44 -8.53
CA HIS A 16 -9.94 -4.02 -9.69
C HIS A 16 -9.38 -2.60 -9.52
N LEU A 17 -8.81 -2.32 -8.34
CA LEU A 17 -8.25 -1.02 -8.00
C LEU A 17 -7.17 -0.64 -9.02
N ASP A 18 -7.34 0.54 -9.63
CA ASP A 18 -6.39 1.11 -10.56
C ASP A 18 -5.03 1.30 -9.87
N MET A 19 -4.01 0.60 -10.39
CA MET A 19 -2.63 0.66 -9.91
C MET A 19 -2.11 2.10 -9.88
N GLY A 20 -2.53 2.95 -10.83
CA GLY A 20 -2.15 4.36 -10.87
C GLY A 20 -2.55 5.15 -9.61
N ARG A 21 -3.57 4.71 -8.86
CA ARG A 21 -3.98 5.33 -7.60
C ARG A 21 -3.02 5.05 -6.44
N ILE A 22 -2.40 3.88 -6.44
CA ILE A 22 -1.54 3.43 -5.33
C ILE A 22 -0.05 3.67 -5.58
N LEU A 23 0.39 3.82 -6.84
CA LEU A 23 1.80 4.05 -7.16
C LEU A 23 2.44 5.26 -6.46
N PRO A 24 1.74 6.40 -6.24
CA PRO A 24 2.30 7.50 -5.44
C PRO A 24 2.66 7.11 -4.00
N PHE A 25 2.03 6.07 -3.46
CA PHE A 25 2.24 5.52 -2.12
C PHE A 25 3.19 4.33 -2.10
N PHE A 26 3.92 4.07 -3.20
CA PHE A 26 4.85 2.94 -3.25
C PHE A 26 5.91 3.06 -2.12
N PRO A 27 6.14 2.00 -1.33
CA PRO A 27 6.98 2.03 -0.13
C PRO A 27 8.48 1.99 -0.48
N TRP A 28 8.97 3.07 -1.09
CA TRP A 28 10.37 3.20 -1.51
C TRP A 28 11.33 3.05 -0.34
N LYS A 29 10.99 3.62 0.82
CA LYS A 29 11.82 3.57 2.01
C LYS A 29 12.07 2.12 2.45
N GLU A 30 11.01 1.33 2.54
CA GLU A 30 11.05 -0.09 2.94
C GLU A 30 11.86 -0.92 1.95
N LEU A 31 11.72 -0.65 0.65
CA LEU A 31 12.52 -1.29 -0.40
C LEU A 31 14.02 -1.04 -0.19
N PHE A 32 14.42 0.22 -0.04
CA PHE A 32 15.85 0.58 0.08
C PHE A 32 16.45 0.17 1.43
N GLU A 33 15.69 0.24 2.53
CA GLU A 33 16.13 -0.24 3.85
C GLU A 33 16.43 -1.75 3.83
N LYS A 34 15.61 -2.55 3.14
CA LYS A 34 15.83 -4.00 3.01
C LYS A 34 17.10 -4.36 2.23
N ARG A 35 17.61 -3.45 1.40
CA ARG A 35 18.83 -3.64 0.61
C ARG A 35 20.09 -3.16 1.33
N HIS A 36 19.97 -2.65 2.56
CA HIS A 36 21.09 -2.29 3.44
C HIS A 36 22.05 -1.25 2.84
N PHE A 37 21.55 -0.32 2.03
CA PHE A 37 22.35 0.82 1.59
C PHE A 37 22.75 1.72 2.78
N GLU A 38 23.87 2.41 2.65
CA GLU A 38 24.43 3.26 3.72
C GLU A 38 23.54 4.48 4.02
N LEU A 39 22.92 5.05 2.99
CA LEU A 39 22.03 6.21 3.10
C LEU A 39 20.56 5.80 2.92
N PRO A 40 19.61 6.52 3.55
CA PRO A 40 18.18 6.29 3.35
C PRO A 40 17.69 6.85 2.01
N TYR A 41 16.58 6.31 1.51
CA TYR A 41 15.81 6.93 0.43
C TYR A 41 15.23 8.30 0.89
N PRO A 42 15.20 9.34 0.03
CA PRO A 42 15.63 9.37 -1.38
C PRO A 42 17.11 9.75 -1.58
N ALA A 43 17.88 10.03 -0.53
CA ALA A 43 19.26 10.48 -0.71
C ALA A 43 20.12 9.43 -1.45
N VAL A 44 19.91 8.15 -1.13
CA VAL A 44 20.67 7.02 -1.69
C VAL A 44 20.65 6.96 -3.22
N ILE A 45 19.51 7.28 -3.86
CA ILE A 45 19.37 7.17 -5.33
C ILE A 45 20.15 8.25 -6.09
N HIS A 46 20.75 9.22 -5.40
CA HIS A 46 21.57 10.27 -5.99
C HIS A 46 23.06 10.12 -5.67
N THR A 47 23.42 9.12 -4.87
CA THR A 47 24.78 8.93 -4.35
C THR A 47 25.36 7.56 -4.62
N ASP A 48 24.51 6.58 -4.97
CA ASP A 48 24.88 5.19 -5.18
C ASP A 48 24.29 4.69 -6.52
N ASP A 49 25.16 4.27 -7.44
CA ASP A 49 24.79 3.84 -8.79
C ASP A 49 23.93 2.56 -8.78
N GLU A 50 24.15 1.66 -7.81
CA GLU A 50 23.35 0.43 -7.66
C GLU A 50 21.94 0.79 -7.17
N ALA A 51 21.83 1.74 -6.24
CA ALA A 51 20.55 2.24 -5.76
C ALA A 51 19.76 2.98 -6.86
N GLU A 52 20.42 3.81 -7.67
CA GLU A 52 19.79 4.46 -8.81
C GLU A 52 19.31 3.42 -9.85
N THR A 53 20.13 2.42 -10.13
CA THR A 53 19.79 1.33 -11.06
C THR A 53 18.59 0.53 -10.57
N LEU A 54 18.55 0.21 -9.27
CA LEU A 54 17.41 -0.44 -8.63
C LEU A 54 16.15 0.43 -8.71
N TYR A 55 16.26 1.73 -8.44
CA TYR A 55 15.12 2.64 -8.54
C TYR A 55 14.52 2.61 -9.95
N ARG A 56 15.37 2.77 -10.97
CA ARG A 56 14.94 2.79 -12.38
C ARG A 56 14.30 1.46 -12.80
N SER A 57 14.90 0.32 -12.44
CA SER A 57 14.36 -0.99 -12.80
C SER A 57 12.99 -1.24 -12.17
N VAL A 58 12.81 -0.85 -10.90
CA VAL A 58 11.52 -0.95 -10.22
C VAL A 58 10.48 -0.02 -10.83
N VAL A 59 10.84 1.22 -11.16
CA VAL A 59 9.94 2.14 -11.87
C VAL A 59 9.50 1.53 -13.21
N ASP A 60 10.43 1.03 -14.01
CA ASP A 60 10.12 0.41 -15.30
C ASP A 60 9.21 -0.82 -15.15
N MET A 61 9.46 -1.65 -14.14
CA MET A 61 8.59 -2.79 -13.79
C MET A 61 7.17 -2.32 -13.45
N LEU A 62 7.02 -1.32 -12.57
CA LEU A 62 5.71 -0.81 -12.15
C LEU A 62 4.94 -0.19 -13.32
N VAL A 63 5.63 0.54 -14.20
CA VAL A 63 5.04 1.11 -15.42
C VAL A 63 4.58 0.01 -16.38
N GLY A 64 5.37 -1.04 -16.56
CA GLY A 64 5.00 -2.20 -17.38
C GLY A 64 3.72 -2.87 -16.87
N LEU A 65 3.69 -3.20 -15.57
CA LEU A 65 2.53 -3.84 -14.92
C LEU A 65 1.24 -3.01 -15.05
N MET A 66 1.34 -1.69 -14.88
CA MET A 66 0.23 -0.76 -15.04
C MET A 66 -0.25 -0.70 -16.50
N THR A 67 0.68 -0.64 -17.46
CA THR A 67 0.35 -0.51 -18.90
C THR A 67 -0.30 -1.79 -19.43
N ASP A 68 0.21 -2.94 -19.03
CA ASP A 68 -0.26 -4.24 -19.50
C ASP A 68 -1.51 -4.72 -18.73
N ASN A 69 -1.89 -4.01 -17.66
CA ASN A 69 -3.02 -4.34 -16.79
C ASN A 69 -2.96 -5.80 -16.30
N THR A 70 -1.77 -6.23 -15.86
CA THR A 70 -1.48 -7.62 -15.47
C THR A 70 -1.65 -7.89 -13.99
N VAL A 71 -1.90 -6.84 -13.20
CA VAL A 71 -2.14 -6.92 -11.76
C VAL A 71 -3.61 -6.65 -11.47
N ASP A 72 -4.19 -7.49 -10.64
CA ASP A 72 -5.50 -7.26 -10.05
C ASP A 72 -5.34 -6.98 -8.55
N ILE A 73 -5.99 -5.92 -8.07
CA ILE A 73 -5.89 -5.47 -6.69
C ILE A 73 -7.28 -5.25 -6.14
N ASP A 74 -7.64 -6.02 -5.11
CA ASP A 74 -8.92 -5.92 -4.44
C ASP A 74 -8.73 -5.47 -3.01
N VAL A 75 -9.50 -4.46 -2.61
CA VAL A 75 -9.49 -3.87 -1.27
C VAL A 75 -10.87 -4.00 -0.63
N ASP A 76 -10.89 -4.54 0.59
CA ASP A 76 -12.09 -4.64 1.42
C ASP A 76 -11.77 -4.14 2.83
N LEU A 77 -12.41 -3.04 3.22
CA LEU A 77 -12.40 -2.50 4.58
C LEU A 77 -13.78 -2.64 5.18
N THR A 78 -13.87 -3.50 6.19
CA THR A 78 -15.10 -3.76 6.92
C THR A 78 -14.97 -3.28 8.36
N PHE A 79 -15.89 -2.43 8.81
CA PHE A 79 -15.92 -1.94 10.18
C PHE A 79 -16.68 -2.88 11.12
N GLU A 80 -16.11 -3.07 12.31
CA GLU A 80 -16.67 -3.86 13.41
C GLU A 80 -17.08 -2.91 14.54
N GLY A 81 -18.39 -2.76 14.79
CA GLY A 81 -18.88 -1.93 15.90
C GLY A 81 -20.24 -1.28 15.65
N ASN A 82 -20.72 -0.55 16.66
CA ASN A 82 -21.89 0.32 16.51
C ASN A 82 -21.42 1.63 15.85
N PRO A 83 -21.99 2.06 14.71
CA PRO A 83 -21.62 3.31 14.02
C PRO A 83 -21.69 4.56 14.91
N GLU A 84 -22.44 4.50 16.01
CA GLU A 84 -22.60 5.59 16.96
C GLU A 84 -21.44 5.76 17.96
N ASP A 85 -20.51 4.79 18.07
CA ASP A 85 -19.31 4.88 18.92
C ASP A 85 -18.03 4.95 18.08
N THR A 86 -17.84 6.09 17.43
CA THR A 86 -16.71 6.37 16.54
C THR A 86 -15.37 6.53 17.29
N ALA A 87 -15.40 6.75 18.60
CA ALA A 87 -14.20 6.90 19.43
C ALA A 87 -13.44 5.57 19.62
N SER A 88 -14.09 4.44 19.36
CA SER A 88 -13.53 3.09 19.48
C SER A 88 -13.60 2.28 18.17
N ALA A 89 -13.83 2.94 17.03
CA ALA A 89 -14.03 2.29 15.75
C ALA A 89 -12.84 1.39 15.35
N ARG A 90 -13.17 0.16 14.95
CA ARG A 90 -12.21 -0.85 14.48
C ARG A 90 -12.65 -1.35 13.11
N GLY A 91 -11.70 -1.54 12.22
CA GLY A 91 -11.94 -2.14 10.92
C GLY A 91 -10.97 -3.28 10.62
N THR A 92 -11.43 -4.27 9.89
CA THR A 92 -10.56 -5.24 9.23
C THR A 92 -10.36 -4.77 7.79
N LEU A 93 -9.10 -4.53 7.41
CA LEU A 93 -8.69 -4.26 6.03
C LEU A 93 -8.06 -5.52 5.43
N ILE A 94 -8.51 -5.91 4.24
CA ILE A 94 -7.97 -6.99 3.43
C ILE A 94 -7.58 -6.41 2.07
N ILE A 95 -6.35 -6.71 1.63
CA ILE A 95 -5.84 -6.28 0.32
C ILE A 95 -5.29 -7.50 -0.42
N ASN A 96 -6.01 -7.96 -1.43
CA ASN A 96 -5.55 -9.02 -2.31
C ASN A 96 -4.84 -8.43 -3.52
N VAL A 97 -3.75 -9.08 -3.91
CA VAL A 97 -2.95 -8.73 -5.08
C VAL A 97 -2.72 -10.02 -5.83
N ASP A 98 -3.27 -10.10 -7.03
CA ASP A 98 -3.18 -11.24 -7.92
C ASP A 98 -2.55 -10.80 -9.23
N PHE A 99 -1.68 -11.65 -9.79
CA PHE A 99 -1.09 -11.39 -11.10
C PHE A 99 -1.75 -12.32 -12.13
N LYS A 100 -2.25 -11.74 -13.23
CA LYS A 100 -2.82 -12.50 -14.35
C LYS A 100 -1.80 -13.47 -14.95
N GLU A 101 -0.55 -13.03 -15.00
CA GLU A 101 0.61 -13.82 -15.38
C GLU A 101 1.72 -13.61 -14.34
N LYS A 102 2.58 -14.61 -14.13
CA LYS A 102 3.68 -14.45 -13.17
C LYS A 102 4.61 -13.33 -13.63
N PRO A 103 4.90 -12.32 -12.78
CA PRO A 103 5.74 -11.18 -13.15
C PRO A 103 7.24 -11.51 -13.09
N ASP A 104 7.61 -12.78 -13.32
CA ASP A 104 8.96 -13.31 -13.07
C ASP A 104 10.00 -12.52 -13.89
N ARG A 105 9.70 -12.21 -15.15
CA ARG A 105 10.61 -11.51 -16.06
C ARG A 105 10.88 -10.06 -15.63
N GLU A 106 9.87 -9.36 -15.16
CA GLU A 106 9.97 -7.97 -14.70
C GLU A 106 10.66 -7.91 -13.33
N CYS A 107 10.35 -8.89 -12.47
CA CYS A 107 10.94 -9.12 -11.17
C CYS A 107 12.46 -9.41 -11.24
N GLU A 108 12.88 -10.28 -12.17
CA GLU A 108 14.29 -10.64 -12.40
C GLU A 108 15.16 -9.41 -12.68
N LYS A 109 14.67 -8.46 -13.49
CA LYS A 109 15.41 -7.23 -13.84
C LYS A 109 15.61 -6.31 -12.65
N SER A 110 14.72 -6.39 -11.67
CA SER A 110 14.68 -5.50 -10.51
C SER A 110 15.25 -6.14 -9.25
N ASN A 111 15.71 -7.40 -9.33
CA ASN A 111 16.11 -8.19 -8.17
C ASN A 111 15.08 -8.14 -7.04
N ILE A 112 13.80 -8.25 -7.41
CA ILE A 112 12.63 -8.32 -6.53
C ILE A 112 11.91 -9.61 -6.85
N THR A 113 11.46 -10.36 -5.85
CA THR A 113 10.61 -11.54 -6.12
C THR A 113 9.15 -11.15 -6.35
N PRO A 114 8.34 -11.96 -7.05
CA PRO A 114 6.90 -11.71 -7.18
C PRO A 114 6.18 -11.53 -5.84
N GLU A 115 6.62 -12.27 -4.80
CA GLU A 115 6.09 -12.14 -3.45
C GLU A 115 6.47 -10.80 -2.79
N GLU A 116 7.72 -10.36 -2.94
CA GLU A 116 8.15 -9.03 -2.49
C GLU A 116 7.35 -7.93 -3.19
N LEU A 117 7.19 -8.03 -4.51
CA LEU A 117 6.38 -7.08 -5.30
C LEU A 117 4.94 -7.05 -4.79
N ALA A 118 4.29 -8.20 -4.61
CA ALA A 118 2.93 -8.27 -4.07
C ALA A 118 2.84 -7.58 -2.71
N ASN A 119 3.83 -7.76 -1.83
CA ASN A 119 3.87 -7.11 -0.53
C ASN A 119 4.02 -5.59 -0.65
N TYR A 120 4.87 -5.08 -1.54
CA TYR A 120 4.99 -3.64 -1.77
C TYR A 120 3.70 -3.03 -2.32
N LEU A 121 3.00 -3.73 -3.22
CA LEU A 121 1.70 -3.27 -3.74
C LEU A 121 0.62 -3.26 -2.65
N ARG A 122 0.62 -4.25 -1.75
CA ARG A 122 -0.28 -4.24 -0.58
C ARG A 122 0.01 -3.09 0.37
N LEU A 123 1.28 -2.79 0.63
CA LEU A 123 1.68 -1.64 1.46
C LEU A 123 1.29 -0.31 0.81
N ALA A 124 1.49 -0.17 -0.51
CA ALA A 124 1.05 1.01 -1.25
C ALA A 124 -0.47 1.20 -1.19
N ALA A 125 -1.24 0.12 -1.37
CA ALA A 125 -2.68 0.16 -1.24
C ALA A 125 -3.15 0.41 0.20
N LEU A 126 -2.43 -0.10 1.21
CA LEU A 126 -2.68 0.21 2.61
C LEU A 126 -2.51 1.71 2.85
N ASP A 127 -1.39 2.30 2.47
CA ASP A 127 -1.12 3.72 2.68
C ASP A 127 -2.12 4.60 1.92
N TRP A 128 -2.52 4.18 0.72
CA TRP A 128 -3.60 4.83 -0.02
C TRP A 128 -4.93 4.80 0.75
N VAL A 129 -5.38 3.62 1.23
CA VAL A 129 -6.61 3.51 2.05
C VAL A 129 -6.51 4.37 3.30
N MET A 130 -5.36 4.34 3.99
CA MET A 130 -5.13 5.13 5.20
C MET A 130 -5.16 6.63 4.92
N ASN A 131 -4.77 7.07 3.72
CA ASN A 131 -4.88 8.46 3.29
C ASN A 131 -6.32 8.85 2.94
N GLU A 132 -7.06 8.02 2.21
CA GLU A 132 -8.46 8.28 1.82
C GLU A 132 -9.41 8.25 3.02
N GLU A 133 -9.26 7.25 3.90
CA GLU A 133 -10.18 7.00 5.01
C GLU A 133 -9.83 7.76 6.29
N ASN A 134 -8.77 8.58 6.27
CA ASN A 134 -8.31 9.25 7.48
C ASN A 134 -9.35 10.24 8.01
N TYR A 135 -10.14 10.90 7.15
CA TYR A 135 -11.17 11.91 7.46
C TYR A 135 -10.86 12.83 8.67
N GLY A 136 -9.60 13.26 8.82
CA GLY A 136 -9.15 14.11 9.94
C GLY A 136 -8.97 13.42 11.30
N SER A 137 -9.14 12.10 11.36
CA SER A 137 -8.72 11.23 12.46
C SER A 137 -7.24 10.86 12.32
N ILE A 138 -6.71 10.12 13.28
CA ILE A 138 -5.41 9.46 13.13
C ILE A 138 -5.71 7.97 13.11
N LEU A 139 -5.48 7.32 11.98
CA LEU A 139 -5.65 5.88 11.84
C LEU A 139 -4.34 5.14 12.14
N LYS A 140 -4.46 3.97 12.75
CA LYS A 140 -3.35 3.03 12.96
C LYS A 140 -3.69 1.69 12.32
N ALA A 141 -2.79 1.21 11.47
CA ALA A 141 -2.85 -0.13 10.90
C ALA A 141 -1.93 -1.08 11.67
N GLU A 142 -2.45 -2.23 12.09
CA GLU A 142 -1.69 -3.30 12.71
C GLU A 142 -1.74 -4.56 11.82
N PRO A 143 -0.60 -5.08 11.34
CA PRO A 143 -0.59 -6.27 10.51
C PRO A 143 -1.08 -7.49 11.30
N LYS A 144 -1.99 -8.27 10.72
CA LYS A 144 -2.48 -9.55 11.25
C LYS A 144 -2.13 -10.73 10.34
N ALA A 145 -1.99 -10.49 9.04
CA ALA A 145 -1.46 -11.42 8.04
C ALA A 145 -0.83 -10.63 6.88
N ALA A 146 -0.23 -11.31 5.91
CA ALA A 146 0.42 -10.68 4.75
C ALA A 146 -0.51 -9.76 3.94
N ASN A 147 -1.81 -10.06 3.90
CA ASN A 147 -2.85 -9.31 3.21
C ASN A 147 -3.91 -8.71 4.14
N ARG A 148 -3.69 -8.71 5.47
CA ARG A 148 -4.72 -8.33 6.44
C ARG A 148 -4.18 -7.41 7.54
N TRP A 149 -4.88 -6.31 7.77
CA TRP A 149 -4.61 -5.34 8.83
C TRP A 149 -5.84 -5.12 9.71
N LEU A 150 -5.59 -4.86 10.99
CA LEU A 150 -6.57 -4.26 11.89
C LEU A 150 -6.36 -2.75 11.88
N ILE A 151 -7.39 -2.00 11.49
CA ILE A 151 -7.39 -0.54 11.46
C ILE A 151 -8.12 -0.04 12.70
N THR A 152 -7.52 0.91 13.41
CA THR A 152 -8.11 1.51 14.62
C THR A 152 -7.92 3.03 14.61
N THR A 153 -8.87 3.76 15.19
CA THR A 153 -8.69 5.19 15.46
C THR A 153 -7.79 5.39 16.68
N VAL A 154 -6.84 6.30 16.58
CA VAL A 154 -6.03 6.76 17.70
C VAL A 154 -6.61 8.06 18.23
N THR A 155 -7.14 8.04 19.45
CA THR A 155 -7.48 9.26 20.18
C THR A 155 -6.19 9.90 20.70
N SER A 156 -5.84 11.09 20.21
CA SER A 156 -4.78 11.91 20.79
C SER A 156 -5.14 12.24 22.24
N ARG A 157 -4.31 11.78 23.19
CA ARG A 157 -4.41 12.13 24.61
C ARG A 157 -3.85 13.52 24.87
#